data_AF-A0A8X8IFN9-F1
#
_entry.id   AF-A0A8X8IFN9-F1
#
_cell.length_a   1.000
_cell.length_b   1.000
_cell.length_c   1.000
_cell.angle_alpha   90.00
_cell.angle_beta   90.00
_cell.angle_gamma   90.00
#
_symmetry.space_group_name_H-M   'P 1'
#
loop_
_entity.id
_entity.type
_entity.pdbx_description
1 polymer ?
#
loop_
_entity_poly.entity_id
_entity_poly.type
_entity_poly.pdbx_seq_one_letter_code
_entity_poly.pdbx_strand_id
1 'polypeptide(L)'
;MYYVLHIIFLKKFFMKIAIRFVPILVMLTCVYATCNKVSKISQTPAGVVVHQDRVPVLVGKTDNQLVRVRIAGRGKTLMRLSIRLTGTTRIQDIKILRLYDTGNDSAFNTRALVATAVPESEKVVLHTNLPLKDSVHHLWLSAELDNGAGLLNRINALPESLVLDGRQERIGADFTSIPQRIGIALRKAGDDKVNTYRIPGLVTTRLGTLVAVYDIRYNNSADLQGNIDVGMSRSTDGGQTWEPMQTIMDMGTYGNRPQDENGIGDPSVLVDGQTGTLWVAALWLHGYPKQRAWTASQPGVAPEQTGQLMLVKSMDDGKTWSAPINITAQVKDPSWTLCFQGPGRGISMHDGTLVFPAQFKDSSKLPHSTILYSKDHGVSWHFGSAAYPNTTEAQVVETTPGILMLNMRDNRGTARTIFTTQDLGKTWTEHPSSRKALKDPVCNASIIKHIYHGQTVLFFVNPDDTKHRDRMTIKASLDMGLTWPINLQLIVDDLTGNGYPTLTSIDEDHLGLLYEGSQANLVFQKIPVKDVLEAQ
;
A
#
# COMPACT_ATOMS: atom_id res chain seq x y z
N MET A 1 30.29 77.28 46.52
CA MET A 1 30.98 76.76 45.32
C MET A 1 31.18 75.26 45.52
N TYR A 2 30.23 74.42 45.11
CA TYR A 2 30.14 73.01 45.56
C TYR A 2 29.24 72.09 44.69
N TYR A 3 29.54 70.79 44.71
CA TYR A 3 28.71 69.58 44.41
C TYR A 3 28.45 69.02 42.98
N VAL A 4 29.30 68.05 42.60
CA VAL A 4 29.05 66.62 42.18
C VAL A 4 27.63 66.14 41.74
N LEU A 5 27.58 65.43 40.60
CA LEU A 5 26.52 64.47 40.15
C LEU A 5 27.11 63.03 40.11
N HIS A 6 26.53 61.90 40.56
CA HIS A 6 25.16 61.33 40.65
C HIS A 6 24.82 60.26 39.55
N ILE A 7 23.93 59.28 39.79
CA ILE A 7 24.12 58.01 40.57
C ILE A 7 22.92 57.03 40.39
N ILE A 8 23.21 55.77 39.99
CA ILE A 8 22.55 54.48 40.35
C ILE A 8 21.06 54.13 39.97
N PHE A 9 20.89 52.83 39.66
CA PHE A 9 19.75 51.88 39.60
C PHE A 9 18.31 52.17 40.17
N LEU A 10 17.32 51.53 39.50
CA LEU A 10 16.08 50.84 39.97
C LEU A 10 14.77 51.58 40.40
N LYS A 11 13.63 50.97 39.97
CA LYS A 11 12.28 50.85 40.61
C LYS A 11 11.21 51.99 40.51
N LYS A 12 9.93 51.51 40.48
CA LYS A 12 8.59 52.17 40.60
C LYS A 12 8.09 52.93 39.34
N PHE A 13 6.88 52.76 38.76
CA PHE A 13 5.54 52.16 39.08
C PHE A 13 4.46 53.18 39.57
N PHE A 14 3.25 53.10 38.98
CA PHE A 14 2.09 54.03 39.02
C PHE A 14 2.23 55.34 38.17
N MET A 15 1.18 55.98 37.61
CA MET A 15 -0.24 56.02 38.02
C MET A 15 -1.24 56.47 36.90
N LYS A 16 -2.47 55.90 36.88
CA LYS A 16 -3.80 56.50 36.55
C LYS A 16 -4.87 55.37 36.60
N ILE A 17 -5.49 55.07 37.75
CA ILE A 17 -6.69 55.69 38.36
C ILE A 17 -8.00 55.49 37.56
N ALA A 18 -8.81 54.52 38.01
CA ALA A 18 -10.27 54.57 38.25
C ALA A 18 -10.77 53.15 38.65
N ILE A 19 -10.75 52.74 39.92
CA ILE A 19 -11.78 52.93 40.98
C ILE A 19 -12.79 51.74 41.12
N ARG A 20 -12.77 51.12 42.32
CA ARG A 20 -13.81 50.34 43.06
C ARG A 20 -13.99 48.79 42.93
N PHE A 21 -13.36 48.10 43.89
CA PHE A 21 -13.95 47.18 44.92
C PHE A 21 -14.90 46.01 44.56
N VAL A 22 -14.32 44.79 44.46
CA VAL A 22 -14.45 43.58 45.33
C VAL A 22 -15.83 43.22 45.99
N PRO A 23 -16.25 41.92 46.04
CA PRO A 23 -17.65 41.49 46.26
C PRO A 23 -17.94 40.89 47.66
N ILE A 24 -19.21 40.49 47.94
CA ILE A 24 -19.56 39.49 48.98
C ILE A 24 -21.00 38.88 48.83
N LEU A 25 -21.04 37.54 48.70
CA LEU A 25 -21.83 36.54 49.46
C LEU A 25 -23.40 36.45 49.43
N VAL A 26 -23.90 35.30 48.90
CA VAL A 26 -24.96 34.39 49.43
C VAL A 26 -26.45 34.81 49.52
N MET A 27 -27.33 34.07 48.80
CA MET A 27 -28.35 33.15 49.38
C MET A 27 -29.11 32.34 48.30
N LEU A 28 -29.52 31.12 48.64
CA LEU A 28 -30.48 30.33 47.86
C LEU A 28 -31.91 30.85 48.10
N THR A 29 -32.79 30.76 47.10
CA THR A 29 -34.02 29.93 47.12
C THR A 29 -34.92 30.24 45.92
N CYS A 30 -35.29 29.21 45.15
CA CYS A 30 -36.69 28.85 44.86
C CYS A 30 -36.76 27.60 43.96
N VAL A 31 -37.65 26.69 44.34
CA VAL A 31 -37.98 25.45 43.64
C VAL A 31 -39.08 25.73 42.62
N TYR A 32 -39.03 25.13 41.42
CA TYR A 32 -40.23 24.55 40.80
C TYR A 32 -39.85 23.42 39.82
N ALA A 33 -40.68 22.37 39.79
CA ALA A 33 -40.36 21.08 39.19
C ALA A 33 -40.74 20.99 37.70
N THR A 34 -40.02 20.16 36.94
CA THR A 34 -40.56 19.54 35.71
C THR A 34 -40.15 18.08 35.55
N CYS A 35 -41.17 17.25 35.33
CA CYS A 35 -41.25 15.86 34.85
C CYS A 35 -39.98 14.99 34.67
N ASN A 36 -40.06 13.81 35.28
CA ASN A 36 -39.35 12.60 34.85
C ASN A 36 -39.58 12.27 33.36
N LYS A 37 -38.53 12.42 32.55
CA LYS A 37 -38.19 11.45 31.50
C LYS A 37 -36.70 11.14 31.59
N VAL A 38 -36.35 10.27 32.54
CA VAL A 38 -35.07 9.56 32.47
C VAL A 38 -35.15 8.66 31.25
N SER A 39 -34.59 9.13 30.13
CA SER A 39 -34.25 8.26 29.01
C SER A 39 -33.42 7.10 29.57
N LYS A 40 -33.88 5.86 29.36
CA LYS A 40 -33.05 4.69 29.63
C LYS A 40 -31.80 4.80 28.76
N ILE A 41 -30.72 5.30 29.34
CA ILE A 41 -29.38 5.21 28.75
C ILE A 41 -29.15 3.72 28.57
N SER A 42 -29.06 3.30 27.30
CA SER A 42 -28.72 1.94 26.93
C SER A 42 -27.25 1.73 27.26
N GLN A 43 -26.96 1.50 28.54
CA GLN A 43 -25.60 1.23 29.00
C GLN A 43 -25.05 0.03 28.22
N THR A 44 -23.97 0.29 27.49
CA THR A 44 -23.07 -0.75 26.99
C THR A 44 -22.75 -1.70 28.13
N PRO A 45 -22.76 -3.03 27.93
CA PRO A 45 -22.34 -3.96 28.98
C PRO A 45 -20.93 -3.60 29.40
N ALA A 46 -20.74 -3.31 30.69
CA ALA A 46 -19.50 -2.75 31.21
C ALA A 46 -18.31 -3.68 30.95
N GLY A 47 -17.57 -3.42 29.86
CA GLY A 47 -16.43 -4.21 29.40
C GLY A 47 -16.46 -4.73 27.95
N VAL A 48 -17.55 -4.53 27.19
CA VAL A 48 -17.61 -4.90 25.75
C VAL A 48 -17.17 -3.73 24.87
N VAL A 49 -16.17 -3.95 24.00
CA VAL A 49 -15.65 -2.96 23.05
C VAL A 49 -15.50 -3.59 21.67
N VAL A 50 -16.02 -2.92 20.64
CA VAL A 50 -15.88 -3.33 19.24
C VAL A 50 -14.73 -2.57 18.59
N HIS A 51 -13.95 -3.24 17.75
CA HIS A 51 -12.86 -2.67 16.97
C HIS A 51 -12.87 -3.24 15.55
N GLN A 52 -12.62 -2.41 14.55
CA GLN A 52 -12.52 -2.81 13.16
C GLN A 52 -11.40 -2.03 12.48
N ASP A 53 -10.50 -2.75 11.83
CA ASP A 53 -9.45 -2.21 10.97
C ASP A 53 -10.00 -2.06 9.54
N ARG A 54 -9.57 -1.03 8.79
CA ARG A 54 -9.85 -0.92 7.36
C ARG A 54 -8.84 -1.75 6.57
N VAL A 55 -9.12 -3.04 6.45
CA VAL A 55 -8.37 -3.98 5.60
C VAL A 55 -9.26 -4.52 4.47
N PRO A 56 -8.70 -5.01 3.36
CA PRO A 56 -9.49 -5.68 2.33
C PRO A 56 -9.86 -7.12 2.74
N VAL A 57 -11.05 -7.56 2.33
CA VAL A 57 -11.52 -8.94 2.48
C VAL A 57 -11.18 -9.68 1.19
N LEU A 58 -10.28 -10.66 1.25
CA LEU A 58 -9.69 -11.23 0.05
C LEU A 58 -10.34 -12.55 -0.38
N VAL A 59 -10.72 -12.61 -1.65
CA VAL A 59 -10.97 -13.85 -2.38
C VAL A 59 -9.64 -14.62 -2.46
N GLY A 60 -9.72 -15.95 -2.33
CA GLY A 60 -8.54 -16.83 -2.26
C GLY A 60 -7.88 -16.95 -0.87
N LYS A 61 -8.52 -16.39 0.17
CA LYS A 61 -8.21 -16.67 1.59
C LYS A 61 -9.36 -17.37 2.28
N THR A 62 -9.04 -18.40 3.07
CA THR A 62 -9.98 -19.07 3.97
C THR A 62 -10.53 -18.12 5.03
N ASP A 63 -9.66 -17.28 5.62
CA ASP A 63 -9.99 -16.43 6.76
C ASP A 63 -9.47 -15.00 6.54
N ASN A 64 -10.41 -14.05 6.46
CA ASN A 64 -10.17 -12.61 6.44
C ASN A 64 -10.75 -11.99 7.71
N GLN A 65 -10.01 -11.14 8.42
CA GLN A 65 -10.55 -10.47 9.61
C GLN A 65 -11.62 -9.44 9.22
N LEU A 66 -12.76 -9.41 9.92
CA LEU A 66 -13.79 -8.39 9.72
C LEU A 66 -13.88 -7.42 10.89
N VAL A 67 -14.07 -7.95 12.11
CA VAL A 67 -14.33 -7.15 13.31
C VAL A 67 -13.96 -7.94 14.57
N ARG A 68 -13.45 -7.24 15.58
CA ARG A 68 -13.08 -7.77 16.90
C ARG A 68 -14.03 -7.27 17.98
N VAL A 69 -14.60 -8.18 18.76
CA VAL A 69 -15.34 -7.90 19.99
C VAL A 69 -14.46 -8.28 21.18
N ARG A 70 -13.95 -7.28 21.90
CA ARG A 70 -13.27 -7.47 23.17
C ARG A 70 -14.33 -7.57 24.28
N ILE A 71 -14.26 -8.60 25.12
CA ILE A 71 -15.16 -8.84 26.25
C ILE A 71 -14.39 -9.26 27.50
N ALA A 72 -14.88 -8.88 28.69
CA ALA A 72 -14.38 -9.42 29.96
C ALA A 72 -15.18 -10.68 30.31
N GLY A 73 -14.50 -11.83 30.44
CA GLY A 73 -15.18 -13.13 30.50
C GLY A 73 -15.93 -13.40 31.80
N ARG A 74 -15.38 -13.01 32.96
CA ARG A 74 -16.03 -13.08 34.29
C ARG A 74 -16.63 -14.46 34.64
N GLY A 75 -16.07 -15.55 34.09
CA GLY A 75 -16.58 -16.91 34.28
C GLY A 75 -17.91 -17.23 33.58
N LYS A 76 -18.42 -16.33 32.72
CA LYS A 76 -19.67 -16.53 31.98
C LYS A 76 -19.47 -17.42 30.75
N THR A 77 -20.54 -18.05 30.26
CA THR A 77 -20.53 -18.80 28.99
C THR A 77 -21.18 -17.99 27.87
N LEU A 78 -20.44 -17.74 26.78
CA LEU A 78 -21.02 -17.21 25.55
C LEU A 78 -21.78 -18.31 24.82
N MET A 79 -23.08 -18.11 24.66
CA MET A 79 -24.00 -19.05 24.01
C MET A 79 -24.38 -18.65 22.58
N ARG A 80 -24.45 -17.33 22.30
CA ARG A 80 -24.74 -16.79 20.96
C ARG A 80 -24.06 -15.44 20.74
N LEU A 81 -23.63 -15.20 19.51
CA LEU A 81 -23.28 -13.87 18.99
C LEU A 81 -24.16 -13.59 17.75
N SER A 82 -24.92 -12.49 17.78
CA SER A 82 -25.76 -12.03 16.67
C SER A 82 -25.05 -10.93 15.89
N ILE A 83 -24.94 -11.12 14.58
CA ILE A 83 -24.31 -10.21 13.62
C ILE A 83 -25.37 -9.68 12.66
N ARG A 84 -25.27 -8.41 12.25
CA ARG A 84 -25.91 -7.89 11.05
C ARG A 84 -24.90 -7.63 9.95
N LEU A 85 -25.29 -7.95 8.72
CA LEU A 85 -24.49 -7.73 7.51
C LEU A 85 -24.88 -6.43 6.78
N THR A 86 -25.54 -5.50 7.46
CA THR A 86 -25.95 -4.19 6.93
C THR A 86 -24.78 -3.49 6.25
N GLY A 87 -24.93 -3.11 4.97
CA GLY A 87 -23.84 -2.51 4.18
C GLY A 87 -22.93 -3.52 3.45
N THR A 88 -23.14 -4.82 3.62
CA THR A 88 -22.65 -5.83 2.65
C THR A 88 -23.44 -5.70 1.36
N THR A 89 -22.77 -5.58 0.21
CA THR A 89 -23.44 -5.38 -1.08
C THR A 89 -24.24 -6.61 -1.52
N ARG A 90 -23.67 -7.81 -1.32
CA ARG A 90 -24.30 -9.09 -1.67
C ARG A 90 -23.92 -10.15 -0.65
N ILE A 91 -24.91 -10.69 0.06
CA ILE A 91 -24.68 -11.63 1.16
C ILE A 91 -24.07 -12.94 0.66
N GLN A 92 -24.43 -13.37 -0.56
CA GLN A 92 -23.93 -14.59 -1.19
C GLN A 92 -22.43 -14.51 -1.58
N ASP A 93 -21.82 -13.33 -1.52
CA ASP A 93 -20.36 -13.20 -1.67
C ASP A 93 -19.61 -13.71 -0.42
N ILE A 94 -20.29 -13.85 0.72
CA ILE A 94 -19.75 -14.46 1.94
C ILE A 94 -20.09 -15.94 1.94
N LYS A 95 -19.09 -16.79 1.70
CA LYS A 95 -19.25 -18.24 1.70
C LYS A 95 -19.48 -18.80 3.10
N ILE A 96 -18.72 -18.33 4.09
CA ILE A 96 -18.89 -18.72 5.49
C ILE A 96 -18.29 -17.67 6.43
N LEU A 97 -18.97 -17.42 7.54
CA LEU A 97 -18.45 -16.65 8.67
C LEU A 97 -17.89 -17.60 9.73
N ARG A 98 -16.78 -17.20 10.36
CA ARG A 98 -16.14 -17.90 11.47
C ARG A 98 -15.93 -16.98 12.66
N LEU A 99 -16.10 -17.51 13.86
CA LEU A 99 -15.78 -16.82 15.11
C LEU A 99 -14.56 -17.49 15.75
N TYR A 100 -13.53 -16.71 16.03
CA TYR A 100 -12.32 -17.14 16.74
C TYR A 100 -12.24 -16.46 18.10
N ASP A 101 -11.61 -17.10 19.08
CA ASP A 101 -11.27 -16.50 20.38
C ASP A 101 -9.76 -16.49 20.58
N THR A 102 -9.15 -15.31 20.52
CA THR A 102 -7.70 -15.14 20.71
C THR A 102 -7.32 -14.89 22.18
N GLY A 103 -8.28 -14.99 23.11
CA GLY A 103 -8.06 -14.82 24.54
C GLY A 103 -7.59 -13.41 24.88
N ASN A 104 -6.49 -13.29 25.63
CA ASN A 104 -5.87 -12.00 25.94
C ASN A 104 -5.05 -11.41 24.77
N ASP A 105 -4.76 -12.18 23.71
CA ASP A 105 -4.08 -11.63 22.52
C ASP A 105 -5.07 -10.81 21.70
N SER A 106 -4.72 -9.54 21.44
CA SER A 106 -5.59 -8.63 20.71
C SER A 106 -5.45 -8.76 19.19
N ALA A 107 -4.39 -9.41 18.70
CA ALA A 107 -4.14 -9.65 17.28
C ALA A 107 -5.03 -10.78 16.71
N PHE A 108 -5.38 -10.69 15.43
CA PHE A 108 -6.12 -11.74 14.75
C PHE A 108 -5.27 -13.00 14.56
N ASN A 109 -5.82 -14.17 14.91
CA ASN A 109 -5.28 -15.46 14.52
C ASN A 109 -6.39 -16.52 14.47
N THR A 110 -6.13 -17.61 13.74
CA THR A 110 -7.11 -18.65 13.44
C THR A 110 -6.96 -19.92 14.30
N ARG A 111 -6.22 -19.86 15.42
CA ARG A 111 -5.84 -21.06 16.20
C ARG A 111 -6.99 -21.70 16.99
N ALA A 112 -7.98 -20.91 17.39
CA ALA A 112 -9.06 -21.32 18.28
C ALA A 112 -10.43 -20.97 17.68
N LEU A 113 -10.92 -21.83 16.79
CA LEU A 113 -12.24 -21.71 16.18
C LEU A 113 -13.33 -22.00 17.23
N VAL A 114 -14.30 -21.11 17.34
CA VAL A 114 -15.40 -21.17 18.31
C VAL A 114 -16.71 -21.60 17.65
N ALA A 115 -17.03 -21.01 16.49
CA ALA A 115 -18.26 -21.29 15.75
C ALA A 115 -18.14 -20.89 14.29
N THR A 116 -19.07 -21.38 13.47
CA THR A 116 -19.23 -20.98 12.07
C THR A 116 -20.70 -20.75 11.74
N ALA A 117 -20.99 -19.97 10.70
CA ALA A 117 -22.32 -19.77 10.16
C ALA A 117 -22.26 -19.43 8.66
N VAL A 118 -23.16 -20.00 7.86
CA VAL A 118 -23.35 -19.60 6.45
C VAL A 118 -24.42 -18.50 6.41
N PRO A 119 -24.14 -17.32 5.84
CA PRO A 119 -25.13 -16.24 5.77
C PRO A 119 -26.26 -16.49 4.74
N GLU A 120 -27.47 -16.74 5.23
CA GLU A 120 -28.68 -16.84 4.38
C GLU A 120 -29.49 -15.53 4.34
N SER A 121 -29.26 -14.64 5.31
CA SER A 121 -29.95 -13.34 5.42
C SER A 121 -29.05 -12.30 6.08
N GLU A 122 -29.49 -11.04 6.13
CA GLU A 122 -28.73 -9.95 6.75
C GLU A 122 -28.47 -10.19 8.24
N LYS A 123 -29.35 -10.93 8.92
CA LYS A 123 -29.17 -11.32 10.32
C LYS A 123 -28.58 -12.72 10.41
N VAL A 124 -27.40 -12.82 11.01
CA VAL A 124 -26.69 -14.09 11.25
C VAL A 124 -26.53 -14.32 12.74
N VAL A 125 -26.70 -15.56 13.19
CA VAL A 125 -26.50 -15.95 14.59
C VAL A 125 -25.45 -17.06 14.65
N LEU A 126 -24.32 -16.75 15.26
CA LEU A 126 -23.29 -17.73 15.61
C LEU A 126 -23.65 -18.37 16.94
N HIS A 127 -23.96 -19.66 16.93
CA HIS A 127 -24.23 -20.45 18.13
C HIS A 127 -22.92 -20.99 18.71
N THR A 128 -22.74 -20.84 20.02
CA THR A 128 -21.48 -21.14 20.72
C THR A 128 -21.78 -21.84 22.05
N ASN A 129 -20.75 -22.43 22.67
CA ASN A 129 -20.78 -22.81 24.08
C ASN A 129 -19.41 -22.51 24.71
N LEU A 130 -18.92 -21.28 24.50
CA LEU A 130 -17.57 -20.87 24.83
C LEU A 130 -17.52 -20.40 26.30
N PRO A 131 -16.81 -21.11 27.20
CA PRO A 131 -16.61 -20.65 28.57
C PRO A 131 -15.58 -19.51 28.54
N LEU A 132 -16.03 -18.29 28.86
CA LEU A 132 -15.16 -17.14 28.98
C LEU A 132 -14.55 -17.17 30.39
N LYS A 133 -13.24 -17.41 30.48
CA LYS A 133 -12.49 -17.45 31.74
C LYS A 133 -12.50 -16.06 32.39
N ASP A 134 -12.05 -15.96 33.64
CA ASP A 134 -11.93 -14.64 34.31
C ASP A 134 -10.70 -13.86 33.81
N SER A 135 -10.75 -13.51 32.53
CA SER A 135 -9.74 -12.79 31.75
C SER A 135 -10.41 -11.96 30.66
N VAL A 136 -9.62 -11.25 29.86
CA VAL A 136 -10.13 -10.64 28.62
C VAL A 136 -10.19 -11.72 27.55
N HIS A 137 -11.20 -11.64 26.70
CA HIS A 137 -11.33 -12.43 25.48
C HIS A 137 -11.47 -11.48 24.29
N HIS A 138 -10.77 -11.79 23.21
CA HIS A 138 -10.81 -11.07 21.95
C HIS A 138 -11.46 -11.99 20.90
N LEU A 139 -12.76 -11.77 20.69
CA LEU A 139 -13.56 -12.55 19.76
C LEU A 139 -13.47 -11.92 18.37
N TRP A 140 -12.91 -12.65 17.42
CA TRP A 140 -12.72 -12.18 16.04
C TRP A 140 -13.73 -12.83 15.10
N LEU A 141 -14.55 -12.00 14.45
CA LEU A 141 -15.34 -12.44 13.32
C LEU A 141 -14.48 -12.40 12.06
N SER A 142 -14.54 -13.48 11.29
CA SER A 142 -13.82 -13.66 10.03
C SER A 142 -14.75 -14.16 8.92
N ALA A 143 -14.40 -13.88 7.66
CA ALA A 143 -15.09 -14.38 6.48
C ALA A 143 -14.17 -15.12 5.51
N GLU A 144 -14.68 -16.22 4.98
CA GLU A 144 -14.31 -16.75 3.67
C GLU A 144 -15.27 -16.17 2.62
N LEU A 145 -14.74 -15.75 1.47
CA LEU A 145 -15.56 -15.28 0.36
C LEU A 145 -15.84 -16.39 -0.65
N ASP A 146 -16.91 -16.23 -1.41
CA ASP A 146 -17.11 -17.00 -2.62
C ASP A 146 -16.05 -16.63 -3.68
N ASN A 147 -15.66 -17.60 -4.51
CA ASN A 147 -14.64 -17.38 -5.54
C ASN A 147 -15.09 -16.38 -6.63
N GLY A 148 -16.39 -16.21 -6.82
CA GLY A 148 -17.00 -15.25 -7.75
C GLY A 148 -17.43 -13.93 -7.08
N ALA A 149 -17.02 -13.64 -5.85
CA ALA A 149 -17.35 -12.40 -5.16
C ALA A 149 -16.81 -11.18 -5.93
N GLY A 150 -17.70 -10.22 -6.22
CA GLY A 150 -17.40 -9.12 -7.13
C GLY A 150 -16.46 -8.08 -6.50
N LEU A 151 -15.37 -7.72 -7.19
CA LEU A 151 -14.36 -6.78 -6.63
C LEU A 151 -14.91 -5.38 -6.29
N LEU A 152 -16.00 -4.96 -6.93
CA LEU A 152 -16.65 -3.68 -6.63
C LEU A 152 -17.58 -3.73 -5.41
N ASN A 153 -17.88 -4.91 -4.88
CA ASN A 153 -18.75 -5.09 -3.73
C ASN A 153 -18.02 -4.75 -2.41
N ARG A 154 -18.79 -4.67 -1.32
CA ARG A 154 -18.30 -4.46 0.04
C ARG A 154 -18.82 -5.56 0.95
N ILE A 155 -18.01 -5.90 1.96
CA ILE A 155 -18.37 -6.82 3.04
C ILE A 155 -18.41 -6.01 4.34
N ASN A 156 -19.48 -6.16 5.11
CA ASN A 156 -19.61 -5.50 6.40
C ASN A 156 -20.27 -6.42 7.43
N ALA A 157 -19.86 -6.31 8.69
CA ALA A 157 -20.41 -7.12 9.76
C ALA A 157 -20.43 -6.35 11.10
N LEU A 158 -21.64 -6.09 11.59
CA LEU A 158 -21.92 -5.37 12.83
C LEU A 158 -22.31 -6.37 13.93
N PRO A 159 -21.54 -6.51 15.02
CA PRO A 159 -21.98 -7.22 16.20
C PRO A 159 -23.16 -6.49 16.86
N GLU A 160 -24.36 -7.09 16.85
CA GLU A 160 -25.61 -6.48 17.35
C GLU A 160 -25.86 -6.81 18.83
N SER A 161 -25.74 -8.08 19.19
CA SER A 161 -25.96 -8.55 20.56
C SER A 161 -25.30 -9.90 20.81
N LEU A 162 -25.09 -10.21 22.08
CA LEU A 162 -24.52 -11.47 22.54
C LEU A 162 -25.40 -12.06 23.66
N VAL A 163 -25.27 -13.36 23.90
CA VAL A 163 -26.02 -14.07 24.96
C VAL A 163 -25.03 -14.75 25.88
N LEU A 164 -25.01 -14.33 27.14
CA LEU A 164 -24.16 -14.87 28.20
C LEU A 164 -25.04 -15.53 29.26
N ASP A 165 -24.83 -16.81 29.55
CA ASP A 165 -25.60 -17.58 30.55
C ASP A 165 -27.14 -17.41 30.36
N GLY A 166 -27.59 -17.48 29.11
CA GLY A 166 -28.99 -17.29 28.71
C GLY A 166 -29.48 -15.84 28.67
N ARG A 167 -28.74 -14.86 29.20
CA ARG A 167 -29.10 -13.44 29.21
C ARG A 167 -28.59 -12.73 27.96
N GLN A 168 -29.48 -12.07 27.22
CA GLN A 168 -29.10 -11.26 26.06
C GLN A 168 -28.61 -9.88 26.50
N GLU A 169 -27.44 -9.48 25.98
CA GLU A 169 -26.83 -8.17 26.18
C GLU A 169 -26.61 -7.52 24.79
N ARG A 170 -27.01 -6.26 24.62
CA ARG A 170 -26.77 -5.52 23.36
C ARG A 170 -25.33 -5.04 23.29
N ILE A 171 -24.75 -5.05 22.09
CA ILE A 171 -23.46 -4.42 21.83
C ILE A 171 -23.73 -2.94 21.50
N GLY A 172 -22.79 -2.05 21.86
CA GLY A 172 -23.02 -0.60 21.91
C GLY A 172 -23.46 0.02 20.58
N ALA A 173 -24.43 0.93 20.64
CA ALA A 173 -24.99 1.62 19.48
C ALA A 173 -24.02 2.62 18.82
N ASP A 174 -22.93 2.98 19.52
CA ASP A 174 -21.99 4.03 19.10
C ASP A 174 -20.89 3.52 18.15
N PHE A 175 -20.86 2.21 17.83
CA PHE A 175 -19.92 1.66 16.86
C PHE A 175 -20.40 1.88 15.43
N THR A 176 -19.68 2.72 14.68
CA THR A 176 -19.88 2.87 13.23
C THR A 176 -18.94 1.91 12.50
N SER A 177 -19.53 0.90 11.85
CA SER A 177 -18.79 -0.06 11.02
C SER A 177 -18.35 0.53 9.68
N ILE A 178 -17.22 0.06 9.17
CA ILE A 178 -16.69 0.41 7.86
C ILE A 178 -16.92 -0.78 6.91
N PRO A 179 -17.75 -0.65 5.85
CA PRO A 179 -17.83 -1.66 4.80
C PRO A 179 -16.47 -1.82 4.11
N GLN A 180 -15.86 -2.99 4.26
CA GLN A 180 -14.54 -3.31 3.74
C GLN A 180 -14.59 -3.67 2.25
N ARG A 181 -13.52 -3.34 1.52
CA ARG A 181 -13.38 -3.64 0.08
C ARG A 181 -13.11 -5.12 -0.14
N ILE A 182 -13.62 -5.66 -1.25
CA ILE A 182 -13.20 -6.99 -1.72
C ILE A 182 -11.93 -6.83 -2.56
N GLY A 183 -10.99 -7.76 -2.39
CA GLY A 183 -9.76 -7.85 -3.20
C GLY A 183 -9.44 -9.30 -3.56
N ILE A 184 -8.37 -9.51 -4.33
CA ILE A 184 -7.78 -10.83 -4.57
C ILE A 184 -6.49 -10.95 -3.75
N ALA A 185 -6.32 -12.07 -3.04
CA ALA A 185 -5.02 -12.49 -2.51
C ALA A 185 -4.19 -13.06 -3.67
N LEU A 186 -3.67 -12.16 -4.53
CA LEU A 186 -3.08 -12.53 -5.83
C LEU A 186 -1.97 -13.57 -5.67
N ARG A 187 -1.05 -13.35 -4.72
CA ARG A 187 -0.06 -14.33 -4.25
C ARG A 187 0.01 -14.32 -2.72
N LYS A 188 0.10 -15.50 -2.10
CA LYS A 188 0.28 -15.72 -0.65
C LYS A 188 1.62 -16.41 -0.37
N ALA A 189 2.09 -16.34 0.87
CA ALA A 189 3.24 -17.14 1.29
C ALA A 189 2.90 -18.63 1.19
N GLY A 190 3.77 -19.42 0.58
CA GLY A 190 3.58 -20.86 0.34
C GLY A 190 2.87 -21.22 -0.97
N ASP A 191 2.22 -20.27 -1.66
CA ASP A 191 1.67 -20.52 -3.01
C ASP A 191 2.82 -20.96 -3.93
N ASP A 192 2.60 -22.00 -4.75
CA ASP A 192 3.57 -22.58 -5.67
C ASP A 192 4.91 -23.03 -5.01
N LYS A 193 4.90 -23.33 -3.70
CA LYS A 193 6.07 -23.65 -2.85
C LYS A 193 7.06 -22.48 -2.67
N VAL A 194 6.64 -21.25 -2.93
CA VAL A 194 7.47 -20.05 -2.81
C VAL A 194 7.30 -19.46 -1.41
N ASN A 195 8.40 -19.14 -0.73
CA ASN A 195 8.35 -18.54 0.60
C ASN A 195 7.67 -17.17 0.59
N THR A 196 8.16 -16.23 -0.23
CA THR A 196 7.64 -14.86 -0.28
C THR A 196 7.54 -14.34 -1.72
N TYR A 197 6.50 -13.57 -2.00
CA TYR A 197 6.37 -12.78 -3.24
C TYR A 197 6.50 -11.30 -2.89
N ARG A 198 7.22 -10.51 -3.69
CA ARG A 198 7.50 -9.09 -3.41
C ARG A 198 7.59 -8.25 -4.68
N ILE A 199 7.70 -6.94 -4.50
CA ILE A 199 8.05 -5.95 -5.52
C ILE A 199 7.09 -5.93 -6.73
N PRO A 200 5.84 -5.50 -6.56
CA PRO A 200 4.83 -5.55 -7.61
C PRO A 200 5.02 -4.47 -8.68
N GLY A 201 4.92 -4.89 -9.95
CA GLY A 201 4.64 -4.04 -11.11
C GLY A 201 3.29 -4.38 -11.74
N LEU A 202 2.58 -3.39 -12.27
CA LEU A 202 1.25 -3.57 -12.87
C LEU A 202 1.03 -2.62 -14.06
N VAL A 203 0.53 -3.17 -15.16
CA VAL A 203 0.06 -2.42 -16.33
C VAL A 203 -1.27 -2.97 -16.84
N THR A 204 -1.98 -2.11 -17.58
CA THR A 204 -3.10 -2.49 -18.44
C THR A 204 -2.61 -2.43 -19.88
N THR A 205 -2.82 -3.47 -20.66
CA THR A 205 -2.46 -3.49 -22.09
C THR A 205 -3.48 -2.73 -22.92
N ARG A 206 -3.17 -2.55 -24.21
CA ARG A 206 -4.10 -1.95 -25.19
C ARG A 206 -5.40 -2.75 -25.40
N LEU A 207 -5.47 -3.99 -24.90
CA LEU A 207 -6.66 -4.85 -24.97
C LEU A 207 -7.46 -4.87 -23.65
N GLY A 208 -7.05 -4.10 -22.63
CA GLY A 208 -7.66 -4.12 -21.30
C GLY A 208 -7.15 -5.24 -20.38
N THR A 209 -6.25 -6.10 -20.87
CA THR A 209 -5.60 -7.14 -20.07
C THR A 209 -4.75 -6.52 -18.97
N LEU A 210 -4.84 -7.03 -17.75
CA LEU A 210 -3.93 -6.67 -16.65
C LEU A 210 -2.75 -7.64 -16.63
N VAL A 211 -1.55 -7.08 -16.56
CA VAL A 211 -0.29 -7.84 -16.42
C VAL A 211 0.42 -7.37 -15.15
N ALA A 212 0.48 -8.25 -14.17
CA ALA A 212 1.16 -8.07 -12.90
C ALA A 212 2.50 -8.81 -12.93
N VAL A 213 3.59 -8.16 -12.52
CA VAL A 213 4.93 -8.79 -12.36
C VAL A 213 5.44 -8.62 -10.94
N TYR A 214 6.29 -9.53 -10.48
CA TYR A 214 6.78 -9.54 -9.09
C TYR A 214 7.97 -10.49 -8.91
N ASP A 215 8.71 -10.33 -7.83
CA ASP A 215 9.70 -11.30 -7.36
C ASP A 215 9.02 -12.61 -6.90
N ILE A 216 9.60 -13.74 -7.30
CA ILE A 216 9.34 -15.08 -6.76
C ILE A 216 10.51 -15.43 -5.82
N ARG A 217 10.41 -15.14 -4.53
CA ARG A 217 11.51 -15.39 -3.56
C ARG A 217 11.33 -16.76 -2.91
N TYR A 218 11.90 -17.80 -3.53
CA TYR A 218 11.64 -19.20 -3.15
C TYR A 218 12.03 -19.53 -1.71
N ASN A 219 13.23 -19.12 -1.27
CA ASN A 219 13.83 -19.62 -0.03
C ASN A 219 13.45 -18.82 1.22
N ASN A 220 13.35 -17.49 1.11
CA ASN A 220 13.04 -16.56 2.20
C ASN A 220 12.69 -15.17 1.63
N SER A 221 12.31 -14.23 2.48
CA SER A 221 11.89 -12.87 2.07
C SER A 221 13.01 -11.90 1.71
N ALA A 222 14.30 -12.27 1.82
CA ALA A 222 15.41 -11.34 1.64
C ALA A 222 15.57 -10.89 0.17
N ASP A 223 16.12 -9.69 -0.04
CA ASP A 223 16.45 -9.16 -1.36
C ASP A 223 17.65 -9.90 -1.99
N LEU A 224 17.89 -9.73 -3.29
CA LEU A 224 19.05 -10.28 -4.00
C LEU A 224 20.36 -10.05 -3.20
N GLN A 225 21.30 -11.00 -3.09
CA GLN A 225 21.33 -12.31 -3.76
C GLN A 225 20.45 -13.37 -3.08
N GLY A 226 19.88 -14.27 -3.88
CA GLY A 226 19.16 -15.46 -3.44
C GLY A 226 18.51 -16.17 -4.62
N ASN A 227 17.85 -17.31 -4.38
CA ASN A 227 17.02 -17.94 -5.41
C ASN A 227 15.74 -17.10 -5.58
N ILE A 228 15.75 -16.23 -6.59
CA ILE A 228 14.70 -15.25 -6.89
C ILE A 228 14.54 -15.20 -8.41
N ASP A 229 13.31 -15.38 -8.89
CA ASP A 229 12.91 -15.21 -10.29
C ASP A 229 11.93 -14.04 -10.46
N VAL A 230 11.68 -13.64 -11.71
CA VAL A 230 10.56 -12.73 -12.03
C VAL A 230 9.35 -13.54 -12.47
N GLY A 231 8.28 -13.42 -11.68
CA GLY A 231 6.97 -13.98 -11.95
C GLY A 231 6.02 -13.01 -12.61
N MET A 232 4.98 -13.55 -13.23
CA MET A 232 3.90 -12.81 -13.87
C MET A 232 2.55 -13.47 -13.63
N SER A 233 1.52 -12.66 -13.36
CA SER A 233 0.10 -13.06 -13.36
C SER A 233 -0.67 -12.20 -14.36
N ARG A 234 -1.57 -12.82 -15.13
CA ARG A 234 -2.34 -12.18 -16.21
C ARG A 234 -3.85 -12.28 -15.93
N SER A 235 -4.60 -11.22 -16.22
CA SER A 235 -6.08 -11.19 -16.11
C SER A 235 -6.70 -10.49 -17.31
N THR A 236 -7.84 -11.00 -17.79
CA THR A 236 -8.59 -10.46 -18.94
C THR A 236 -9.98 -9.94 -18.59
N ASP A 237 -10.33 -9.91 -17.31
CA ASP A 237 -11.66 -9.55 -16.79
C ASP A 237 -11.62 -8.38 -15.79
N GLY A 238 -10.59 -7.53 -15.88
CA GLY A 238 -10.37 -6.41 -14.96
C GLY A 238 -9.85 -6.82 -13.58
N GLY A 239 -9.27 -8.03 -13.47
CA GLY A 239 -8.63 -8.55 -12.26
C GLY A 239 -9.53 -9.40 -11.37
N GLN A 240 -10.73 -9.76 -11.83
CA GLN A 240 -11.69 -10.60 -11.10
C GLN A 240 -11.21 -12.05 -11.04
N THR A 241 -10.58 -12.55 -12.11
CA THR A 241 -9.85 -13.81 -12.15
C THR A 241 -8.45 -13.61 -12.74
N TRP A 242 -7.52 -14.51 -12.39
CA TRP A 242 -6.14 -14.46 -12.84
C TRP A 242 -5.70 -15.84 -13.33
N GLU A 243 -4.95 -15.86 -14.43
CA GLU A 243 -4.33 -17.06 -14.97
C GLU A 243 -3.25 -17.62 -14.01
N PRO A 244 -2.88 -18.91 -14.10
CA PRO A 244 -1.76 -19.46 -13.36
C PRO A 244 -0.49 -18.64 -13.58
N MET A 245 0.34 -18.52 -12.52
CA MET A 245 1.58 -17.77 -12.59
C MET A 245 2.53 -18.34 -13.66
N GLN A 246 3.13 -17.45 -14.43
CA GLN A 246 4.27 -17.76 -15.30
C GLN A 246 5.56 -17.23 -14.68
N THR A 247 6.64 -18.01 -14.72
CA THR A 247 7.99 -17.47 -14.51
C THR A 247 8.49 -16.91 -15.84
N ILE A 248 8.73 -15.59 -15.90
CA ILE A 248 9.07 -14.87 -17.13
C ILE A 248 10.55 -14.49 -17.22
N MET A 249 11.28 -14.55 -16.09
CA MET A 249 12.74 -14.59 -16.08
C MET A 249 13.23 -15.53 -14.98
N ASP A 250 14.01 -16.55 -15.37
CA ASP A 250 14.84 -17.43 -14.53
C ASP A 250 16.20 -17.51 -15.22
N MET A 251 17.29 -17.25 -14.48
CA MET A 251 18.66 -17.29 -15.01
C MET A 251 19.34 -18.64 -14.75
N GLY A 252 18.64 -19.56 -14.08
CA GLY A 252 18.99 -20.95 -13.89
C GLY A 252 20.36 -21.13 -13.23
N THR A 253 21.13 -22.06 -13.78
CA THR A 253 22.49 -22.34 -13.34
C THR A 253 23.56 -21.71 -14.24
N TYR A 254 23.33 -20.48 -14.71
CA TYR A 254 24.29 -19.74 -15.53
C TYR A 254 25.68 -19.73 -14.87
N GLY A 255 26.73 -19.88 -15.69
CA GLY A 255 28.13 -19.94 -15.23
C GLY A 255 28.46 -21.15 -14.35
N ASN A 256 27.67 -22.23 -14.41
CA ASN A 256 27.77 -23.41 -13.53
C ASN A 256 27.62 -23.08 -12.02
N ARG A 257 26.90 -22.00 -11.71
CA ARG A 257 26.54 -21.62 -10.32
C ARG A 257 25.13 -22.10 -9.97
N PRO A 258 24.80 -22.31 -8.70
CA PRO A 258 23.42 -22.62 -8.30
C PRO A 258 22.47 -21.44 -8.55
N GLN A 259 21.15 -21.70 -8.57
CA GLN A 259 20.13 -20.65 -8.75
C GLN A 259 20.21 -19.55 -7.68
N ASP A 260 20.62 -19.88 -6.44
CA ASP A 260 20.79 -18.87 -5.38
C ASP A 260 22.07 -18.02 -5.50
N GLU A 261 22.84 -18.22 -6.58
CA GLU A 261 23.90 -17.32 -7.06
C GLU A 261 23.55 -16.72 -8.45
N ASN A 262 22.28 -16.77 -8.88
CA ASN A 262 21.81 -16.26 -10.17
C ASN A 262 20.48 -15.50 -10.07
N GLY A 263 20.08 -15.02 -8.89
CA GLY A 263 18.79 -14.37 -8.68
C GLY A 263 18.54 -13.15 -9.58
N ILE A 264 17.30 -13.00 -10.04
CA ILE A 264 16.82 -11.90 -10.87
C ILE A 264 15.51 -11.33 -10.31
N GLY A 265 15.41 -10.01 -10.14
CA GLY A 265 14.27 -9.39 -9.46
C GLY A 265 14.20 -7.86 -9.52
N ASP A 266 13.46 -7.29 -8.58
CA ASP A 266 13.01 -5.89 -8.53
C ASP A 266 12.26 -5.42 -9.81
N PRO A 267 11.30 -6.18 -10.36
CA PRO A 267 10.82 -5.96 -11.72
C PRO A 267 10.07 -4.64 -11.92
N SER A 268 10.15 -4.13 -13.15
CA SER A 268 9.39 -2.98 -13.63
C SER A 268 8.78 -3.31 -15.00
N VAL A 269 7.48 -3.07 -15.19
CA VAL A 269 6.76 -3.40 -16.44
C VAL A 269 6.25 -2.15 -17.15
N LEU A 270 6.32 -2.13 -18.49
CA LEU A 270 5.66 -1.11 -19.32
C LEU A 270 4.99 -1.72 -20.55
N VAL A 271 4.08 -0.95 -21.14
CA VAL A 271 3.45 -1.22 -22.43
C VAL A 271 3.93 -0.13 -23.40
N ASP A 272 4.46 -0.53 -24.55
CA ASP A 272 4.64 0.37 -25.68
C ASP A 272 3.26 0.78 -26.23
N GLY A 273 2.93 2.07 -26.13
CA GLY A 273 1.63 2.58 -26.54
C GLY A 273 1.36 2.49 -28.04
N GLN A 274 2.42 2.48 -28.86
CA GLN A 274 2.32 2.44 -30.32
C GLN A 274 2.27 1.00 -30.84
N THR A 275 3.13 0.10 -30.34
CA THR A 275 3.19 -1.30 -30.81
C THR A 275 2.32 -2.26 -30.00
N GLY A 276 2.01 -1.95 -28.74
CA GLY A 276 1.39 -2.89 -27.79
C GLY A 276 2.36 -3.89 -27.17
N THR A 277 3.66 -3.83 -27.50
CA THR A 277 4.69 -4.70 -26.91
C THR A 277 4.80 -4.45 -25.41
N LEU A 278 4.72 -5.52 -24.61
CA LEU A 278 5.06 -5.49 -23.20
C LEU A 278 6.57 -5.61 -23.03
N TRP A 279 7.13 -4.81 -22.15
CA TRP A 279 8.53 -4.90 -21.72
C TRP A 279 8.59 -5.03 -20.20
N VAL A 280 9.42 -5.95 -19.71
CA VAL A 280 9.71 -6.10 -18.28
C VAL A 280 11.22 -5.98 -18.09
N ALA A 281 11.64 -5.08 -17.21
CA ALA A 281 13.02 -4.88 -16.79
C ALA A 281 13.26 -5.48 -15.40
N ALA A 282 14.42 -6.10 -15.19
CA ALA A 282 14.82 -6.66 -13.90
C ALA A 282 16.35 -6.57 -13.68
N LEU A 283 16.76 -6.64 -12.41
CA LEU A 283 18.15 -6.71 -11.98
C LEU A 283 18.53 -8.18 -11.77
N TRP A 284 19.49 -8.68 -12.54
CA TRP A 284 20.14 -9.98 -12.30
C TRP A 284 21.48 -9.78 -11.57
N LEU A 285 21.78 -10.64 -10.60
CA LEU A 285 23.10 -10.74 -10.00
C LEU A 285 23.67 -12.15 -10.18
N HIS A 286 24.88 -12.23 -10.73
CA HIS A 286 25.63 -13.48 -10.88
C HIS A 286 26.73 -13.60 -9.81
N GLY A 287 26.77 -14.73 -9.10
CA GLY A 287 27.71 -14.98 -8.00
C GLY A 287 27.34 -14.29 -6.68
N TYR A 288 28.35 -13.81 -5.95
CA TYR A 288 28.21 -13.13 -4.65
C TYR A 288 27.34 -13.87 -3.59
N PRO A 289 27.60 -15.17 -3.31
CA PRO A 289 26.79 -15.96 -2.40
C PRO A 289 26.67 -15.31 -1.01
N LYS A 290 25.44 -15.29 -0.48
CA LYS A 290 25.07 -14.75 0.85
C LYS A 290 25.30 -13.24 1.03
N GLN A 291 25.61 -12.49 -0.02
CA GLN A 291 25.71 -11.02 0.01
C GLN A 291 24.45 -10.37 -0.56
N ARG A 292 24.26 -9.06 -0.35
CA ARG A 292 23.14 -8.31 -0.94
C ARG A 292 23.60 -7.53 -2.16
N ALA A 293 22.85 -7.55 -3.26
CA ALA A 293 23.21 -6.91 -4.53
C ALA A 293 23.60 -5.43 -4.35
N TRP A 294 22.85 -4.73 -3.48
CA TRP A 294 23.10 -3.34 -3.09
C TRP A 294 24.52 -3.06 -2.57
N THR A 295 25.17 -4.02 -1.92
CA THR A 295 26.53 -3.88 -1.37
C THR A 295 27.57 -4.70 -2.13
N ALA A 296 27.16 -5.81 -2.77
CA ALA A 296 28.02 -6.79 -3.43
C ALA A 296 28.45 -6.38 -4.84
N SER A 297 27.58 -5.70 -5.59
CA SER A 297 27.86 -5.27 -6.97
C SER A 297 29.01 -4.25 -7.02
N GLN A 298 29.94 -4.43 -7.98
CA GLN A 298 31.16 -3.62 -8.14
C GLN A 298 31.16 -2.83 -9.46
N PRO A 299 32.16 -1.95 -9.69
CA PRO A 299 32.43 -1.39 -11.02
C PRO A 299 32.75 -2.46 -12.05
N GLY A 300 32.64 -2.11 -13.33
CA GLY A 300 32.72 -3.02 -14.48
C GLY A 300 31.40 -3.12 -15.24
N VAL A 301 31.30 -4.08 -16.15
CA VAL A 301 30.09 -4.34 -16.96
C VAL A 301 29.77 -5.83 -17.09
N ALA A 302 30.71 -6.73 -16.81
CA ALA A 302 30.50 -8.17 -16.93
C ALA A 302 29.65 -8.73 -15.77
N PRO A 303 28.88 -9.81 -15.98
CA PRO A 303 28.05 -10.43 -14.93
C PRO A 303 28.82 -10.81 -13.66
N GLU A 304 30.08 -11.22 -13.80
CA GLU A 304 30.97 -11.61 -12.70
C GLU A 304 31.45 -10.42 -11.84
N GLN A 305 31.17 -9.19 -12.28
CA GLN A 305 31.61 -7.94 -11.64
C GLN A 305 30.44 -7.12 -11.07
N THR A 306 29.31 -7.09 -11.78
CA THR A 306 28.27 -6.09 -11.53
C THR A 306 26.88 -6.63 -11.86
N GLY A 307 25.87 -6.12 -11.15
CA GLY A 307 24.47 -6.38 -11.43
C GLY A 307 24.11 -6.02 -12.87
N GLN A 308 23.42 -6.93 -13.55
CA GLN A 308 23.05 -6.84 -14.95
C GLN A 308 21.60 -6.35 -15.09
N LEU A 309 21.38 -5.37 -15.96
CA LEU A 309 20.06 -4.90 -16.33
C LEU A 309 19.53 -5.74 -17.50
N MET A 310 18.50 -6.52 -17.21
CA MET A 310 17.91 -7.52 -18.11
C MET A 310 16.51 -7.08 -18.53
N LEU A 311 16.13 -7.39 -19.78
CA LEU A 311 14.78 -7.20 -20.31
C LEU A 311 14.20 -8.52 -20.80
N VAL A 312 12.88 -8.69 -20.72
CA VAL A 312 12.11 -9.59 -21.61
C VAL A 312 10.96 -8.82 -22.23
N LYS A 313 10.48 -9.30 -23.37
CA LYS A 313 9.31 -8.74 -24.03
C LYS A 313 8.27 -9.78 -24.42
N SER A 314 7.00 -9.35 -24.44
CA SER A 314 5.89 -10.09 -25.02
C SER A 314 5.24 -9.26 -26.12
N MET A 315 4.93 -9.91 -27.25
CA MET A 315 4.28 -9.31 -28.41
C MET A 315 2.86 -9.88 -28.64
N ASP A 316 2.36 -10.68 -27.70
CA ASP A 316 1.11 -11.45 -27.79
C ASP A 316 0.19 -11.23 -26.58
N ASP A 317 0.22 -10.02 -26.03
CA ASP A 317 -0.59 -9.59 -24.87
C ASP A 317 -0.24 -10.31 -23.56
N GLY A 318 1.03 -10.67 -23.37
CA GLY A 318 1.58 -11.25 -22.15
C GLY A 318 1.46 -12.77 -22.06
N LYS A 319 1.19 -13.47 -23.18
CA LYS A 319 1.00 -14.93 -23.17
C LYS A 319 2.30 -15.69 -23.29
N THR A 320 3.24 -15.21 -24.10
CA THR A 320 4.60 -15.74 -24.24
C THR A 320 5.64 -14.62 -24.17
N TRP A 321 6.85 -14.98 -23.76
CA TRP A 321 7.94 -14.04 -23.47
C TRP A 321 9.21 -14.43 -24.21
N SER A 322 10.00 -13.43 -24.59
CA SER A 322 11.32 -13.65 -25.19
C SER A 322 12.31 -14.27 -24.20
N ALA A 323 13.41 -14.82 -24.71
CA ALA A 323 14.61 -15.02 -23.89
C ALA A 323 15.10 -13.67 -23.29
N PRO A 324 15.84 -13.69 -22.16
CA PRO A 324 16.39 -12.48 -21.57
C PRO A 324 17.35 -11.73 -22.50
N ILE A 325 17.20 -10.41 -22.55
CA ILE A 325 18.00 -9.46 -23.32
C ILE A 325 18.83 -8.64 -22.33
N ASN A 326 20.15 -8.80 -22.34
CA ASN A 326 21.04 -8.03 -21.47
C ASN A 326 21.38 -6.68 -22.13
N ILE A 327 20.99 -5.57 -21.49
CA ILE A 327 21.28 -4.21 -21.98
C ILE A 327 22.39 -3.51 -21.18
N THR A 328 23.01 -4.17 -20.19
CA THR A 328 23.99 -3.56 -19.28
C THR A 328 25.12 -2.86 -20.02
N ALA A 329 25.74 -3.52 -21.02
CA ALA A 329 26.84 -2.96 -21.80
C ALA A 329 26.44 -1.78 -22.72
N GLN A 330 25.14 -1.59 -22.99
CA GLN A 330 24.63 -0.46 -23.77
C GLN A 330 24.45 0.80 -22.91
N VAL A 331 24.13 0.64 -21.62
CA VAL A 331 23.60 1.74 -20.80
C VAL A 331 24.44 2.08 -19.57
N LYS A 332 25.21 1.13 -19.04
CA LYS A 332 25.90 1.26 -17.76
C LYS A 332 27.25 1.97 -17.90
N ASP A 333 27.46 3.03 -17.13
CA ASP A 333 28.81 3.57 -16.90
C ASP A 333 29.66 2.51 -16.14
N PRO A 334 30.84 2.12 -16.65
CA PRO A 334 31.71 1.14 -15.99
C PRO A 334 32.16 1.54 -14.59
N SER A 335 32.20 2.83 -14.24
CA SER A 335 32.58 3.33 -12.91
C SER A 335 31.48 3.17 -11.86
N TRP A 336 30.21 3.05 -12.27
CA TRP A 336 29.09 2.83 -11.35
C TRP A 336 29.18 1.46 -10.69
N THR A 337 28.83 1.38 -9.41
CA THR A 337 28.85 0.10 -8.68
C THR A 337 27.62 -0.76 -8.94
N LEU A 338 26.50 -0.17 -9.36
CA LEU A 338 25.25 -0.85 -9.68
C LEU A 338 24.35 0.09 -10.50
N CYS A 339 23.55 -0.41 -11.44
CA CYS A 339 22.45 0.34 -12.05
C CYS A 339 21.33 -0.59 -12.51
N PHE A 340 20.08 -0.15 -12.35
CA PHE A 340 18.88 -0.95 -12.67
C PHE A 340 17.62 -0.07 -12.72
N GLN A 341 16.50 -0.67 -13.09
CA GLN A 341 15.18 -0.06 -13.06
C GLN A 341 14.74 0.39 -11.65
N GLY A 342 13.80 1.33 -11.61
CA GLY A 342 12.93 1.57 -10.47
C GLY A 342 11.80 0.54 -10.50
N PRO A 343 11.64 -0.29 -9.45
CA PRO A 343 10.60 -1.31 -9.43
C PRO A 343 9.19 -0.71 -9.47
N GLY A 344 8.25 -1.42 -10.10
CA GLY A 344 6.89 -0.95 -10.32
C GLY A 344 6.55 -0.93 -11.81
N ARG A 345 6.39 0.26 -12.40
CA ARG A 345 6.09 0.39 -13.82
C ARG A 345 6.86 1.50 -14.53
N GLY A 346 6.95 1.37 -15.85
CA GLY A 346 7.28 2.44 -16.77
C GLY A 346 6.06 3.02 -17.48
N ILE A 347 6.33 3.89 -18.46
CA ILE A 347 5.34 4.56 -19.32
C ILE A 347 5.77 4.53 -20.79
N SER A 348 4.80 4.73 -21.67
CA SER A 348 5.03 5.22 -23.02
C SER A 348 4.61 6.70 -23.03
N MET A 349 5.50 7.59 -23.45
CA MET A 349 5.22 9.02 -23.61
C MET A 349 4.30 9.26 -24.81
N HIS A 350 3.68 10.44 -24.87
CA HIS A 350 2.87 10.89 -26.00
C HIS A 350 3.56 10.75 -27.37
N ASP A 351 4.88 10.97 -27.45
CA ASP A 351 5.66 10.84 -28.70
C ASP A 351 6.05 9.39 -29.05
N GLY A 352 5.75 8.42 -28.19
CA GLY A 352 6.15 7.01 -28.32
C GLY A 352 7.41 6.62 -27.55
N THR A 353 8.16 7.58 -26.99
CA THR A 353 9.36 7.28 -26.19
C THR A 353 8.98 6.39 -25.01
N LEU A 354 9.62 5.23 -24.89
CA LEU A 354 9.45 4.32 -23.76
C LEU A 354 10.33 4.81 -22.61
N VAL A 355 9.80 4.86 -21.39
CA VAL A 355 10.54 5.33 -20.22
C VAL A 355 10.27 4.43 -19.02
N PHE A 356 11.33 3.80 -18.53
CA PHE A 356 11.36 3.25 -17.17
C PHE A 356 11.93 4.32 -16.21
N PRO A 357 11.42 4.41 -14.97
CA PRO A 357 12.19 5.03 -13.90
C PRO A 357 13.41 4.13 -13.64
N ALA A 358 14.53 4.70 -13.20
CA ALA A 358 15.75 3.94 -13.00
C ALA A 358 16.63 4.53 -11.89
N GLN A 359 17.67 3.80 -11.50
CA GLN A 359 18.59 4.20 -10.43
C GLN A 359 19.99 3.65 -10.68
N PHE A 360 21.00 4.37 -10.21
CA PHE A 360 22.38 3.90 -10.21
C PHE A 360 23.11 4.31 -8.94
N LYS A 361 24.17 3.56 -8.60
CA LYS A 361 25.13 3.90 -7.56
C LYS A 361 26.44 4.30 -8.23
N ASP A 362 26.88 5.53 -8.00
CA ASP A 362 28.12 6.04 -8.57
C ASP A 362 29.39 5.35 -8.02
N SER A 363 30.56 5.81 -8.44
CA SER A 363 31.86 5.29 -7.99
C SER A 363 32.12 5.52 -6.48
N SER A 364 31.45 6.49 -5.86
CA SER A 364 31.45 6.72 -4.41
C SER A 364 30.43 5.84 -3.64
N LYS A 365 29.68 5.00 -4.37
CA LYS A 365 28.57 4.15 -3.87
C LYS A 365 27.33 4.92 -3.45
N LEU A 366 27.25 6.22 -3.76
CA LEU A 366 26.08 7.06 -3.50
C LEU A 366 24.99 6.75 -4.56
N PRO A 367 23.74 6.47 -4.16
CA PRO A 367 22.68 6.18 -5.11
C PRO A 367 22.02 7.47 -5.64
N HIS A 368 21.57 7.42 -6.90
CA HIS A 368 20.85 8.47 -7.59
C HIS A 368 19.69 7.85 -8.36
N SER A 369 18.47 8.37 -8.20
CA SER A 369 17.37 8.12 -9.12
C SER A 369 17.56 8.89 -10.43
N THR A 370 17.02 8.34 -11.51
CA THR A 370 17.02 8.89 -12.87
C THR A 370 15.95 8.17 -13.71
N ILE A 371 16.06 8.20 -15.03
CA ILE A 371 15.23 7.44 -15.98
C ILE A 371 16.10 6.64 -16.95
N LEU A 372 15.51 5.59 -17.52
CA LEU A 372 16.03 4.81 -18.63
C LEU A 372 15.01 4.90 -19.76
N TYR A 373 15.42 5.35 -20.95
CA TYR A 373 14.49 5.60 -22.07
C TYR A 373 14.94 4.98 -23.40
N SER A 374 13.98 4.70 -24.28
CA SER A 374 14.18 4.22 -25.65
C SER A 374 13.28 4.99 -26.62
N LYS A 375 13.82 5.33 -27.79
CA LYS A 375 13.10 6.02 -28.89
C LYS A 375 12.81 5.14 -30.11
N ASP A 376 13.17 3.87 -30.04
CA ASP A 376 13.16 2.91 -31.14
C ASP A 376 12.46 1.60 -30.72
N HIS A 377 11.39 1.73 -29.95
CA HIS A 377 10.56 0.62 -29.46
C HIS A 377 11.31 -0.44 -28.64
N GLY A 378 12.33 -0.02 -27.90
CA GLY A 378 13.12 -0.86 -26.99
C GLY A 378 14.30 -1.57 -27.64
N VAL A 379 14.71 -1.18 -28.86
CA VAL A 379 15.92 -1.70 -29.52
C VAL A 379 17.19 -1.12 -28.91
N SER A 380 17.18 0.17 -28.57
CA SER A 380 18.26 0.82 -27.82
C SER A 380 17.75 1.69 -26.68
N TRP A 381 18.50 1.67 -25.58
CA TRP A 381 18.18 2.33 -24.33
C TRP A 381 19.29 3.30 -23.92
N HIS A 382 18.92 4.33 -23.16
CA HIS A 382 19.83 5.33 -22.63
C HIS A 382 19.42 5.72 -21.21
N PHE A 383 20.41 5.92 -20.33
CA PHE A 383 20.19 6.54 -19.03
C PHE A 383 20.13 8.08 -19.14
N GLY A 384 19.33 8.72 -18.29
CA GLY A 384 19.47 10.14 -17.96
C GLY A 384 20.65 10.41 -17.02
N SER A 385 20.94 11.69 -16.76
CA SER A 385 21.81 12.12 -15.66
C SER A 385 21.16 11.86 -14.31
N ALA A 386 21.93 11.97 -13.21
CA ALA A 386 21.37 11.97 -11.86
C ALA A 386 20.28 13.05 -11.71
N ALA A 387 19.09 12.66 -11.25
CA ALA A 387 18.02 13.60 -10.92
C ALA A 387 18.29 14.27 -9.55
N TYR A 388 18.63 13.47 -8.55
CA TYR A 388 18.99 13.96 -7.21
C TYR A 388 19.83 12.94 -6.43
N PRO A 389 20.89 13.35 -5.71
CA PRO A 389 21.73 12.42 -4.96
C PRO A 389 21.02 11.82 -3.73
N ASN A 390 21.49 10.66 -3.30
CA ASN A 390 20.97 9.88 -2.17
C ASN A 390 19.47 9.51 -2.28
N THR A 391 19.02 9.26 -3.51
CA THR A 391 17.69 8.74 -3.85
C THR A 391 17.82 7.38 -4.53
N THR A 392 16.76 6.57 -4.48
CA THR A 392 16.80 5.17 -4.95
C THR A 392 15.63 4.85 -5.89
N GLU A 393 14.60 4.18 -5.38
CA GLU A 393 13.43 3.77 -6.14
C GLU A 393 12.59 4.98 -6.55
N ALA A 394 12.20 5.05 -7.82
CA ALA A 394 11.38 6.13 -8.33
C ALA A 394 10.27 5.59 -9.23
N GLN A 395 9.26 6.42 -9.47
CA GLN A 395 8.28 6.24 -10.54
C GLN A 395 8.17 7.52 -11.36
N VAL A 396 7.88 7.36 -12.65
CA VAL A 396 7.88 8.43 -13.65
C VAL A 396 6.49 8.58 -14.26
N VAL A 397 6.08 9.82 -14.49
CA VAL A 397 4.84 10.16 -15.19
C VAL A 397 5.08 11.33 -16.14
N GLU A 398 4.57 11.25 -17.37
CA GLU A 398 4.48 12.40 -18.26
C GLU A 398 3.28 13.24 -17.84
N THR A 399 3.49 14.43 -17.27
CA THR A 399 2.38 15.28 -16.78
C THR A 399 1.68 15.96 -17.95
N THR A 400 2.44 16.74 -18.71
CA THR A 400 2.07 17.33 -20.00
C THR A 400 3.02 16.80 -21.09
N PRO A 401 2.63 16.78 -22.38
CA PRO A 401 3.44 16.18 -23.43
C PRO A 401 4.89 16.69 -23.43
N GLY A 402 5.86 15.78 -23.34
CA GLY A 402 7.30 16.10 -23.25
C GLY A 402 7.83 16.46 -21.86
N ILE A 403 6.98 16.66 -20.84
CA ILE A 403 7.41 16.95 -19.46
C ILE A 403 7.26 15.71 -18.58
N LEU A 404 8.38 15.13 -18.19
CA LEU A 404 8.44 14.02 -17.24
C LEU A 404 8.58 14.55 -15.80
N MET A 405 7.78 14.02 -14.89
CA MET A 405 7.94 14.12 -13.44
C MET A 405 8.48 12.80 -12.89
N LEU A 406 9.55 12.86 -12.10
CA LEU A 406 10.13 11.73 -11.39
C LEU A 406 9.89 11.89 -9.89
N ASN A 407 9.18 10.92 -9.29
CA ASN A 407 8.83 10.90 -7.86
C ASN A 407 9.67 9.83 -7.14
N MET A 408 10.60 10.28 -6.31
CA MET A 408 11.75 9.50 -5.82
C MET A 408 11.64 9.19 -4.32
N ARG A 409 12.02 7.96 -3.96
CA ARG A 409 12.33 7.54 -2.60
C ARG A 409 13.65 8.20 -2.20
N ASP A 410 13.66 8.82 -1.02
CA ASP A 410 14.82 9.57 -0.53
C ASP A 410 15.29 9.00 0.82
N ASN A 411 16.57 8.63 0.89
CA ASN A 411 17.16 8.05 2.10
C ASN A 411 17.24 9.05 3.27
N ARG A 412 16.98 10.36 3.03
CA ARG A 412 16.83 11.39 4.07
C ARG A 412 15.54 11.25 4.88
N GLY A 413 14.62 10.35 4.48
CA GLY A 413 13.38 10.07 5.20
C GLY A 413 12.28 11.10 5.00
N THR A 414 11.20 10.94 5.77
CA THR A 414 10.02 11.81 5.94
C THR A 414 9.16 12.16 4.72
N ALA A 415 9.70 12.28 3.50
CA ALA A 415 8.96 12.72 2.32
C ALA A 415 9.56 12.24 0.99
N ARG A 416 8.75 12.25 -0.08
CA ARG A 416 9.18 12.05 -1.46
C ARG A 416 10.00 13.24 -1.97
N THR A 417 10.96 12.97 -2.84
CA THR A 417 11.70 14.01 -3.59
C THR A 417 11.21 14.03 -5.02
N ILE A 418 10.92 15.20 -5.58
CA ILE A 418 10.17 15.31 -6.85
C ILE A 418 10.87 16.29 -7.77
N PHE A 419 11.29 15.81 -8.94
CA PHE A 419 11.98 16.62 -9.95
C PHE A 419 11.28 16.43 -11.30
N THR A 420 11.49 17.38 -12.21
CA THR A 420 10.94 17.37 -13.57
C THR A 420 12.03 17.56 -14.61
N THR A 421 11.82 17.04 -15.82
CA THR A 421 12.71 17.19 -16.97
C THR A 421 11.92 17.33 -18.27
N GLN A 422 12.50 18.05 -19.24
CA GLN A 422 11.94 18.27 -20.58
C GLN A 422 12.89 17.76 -21.69
N ASP A 423 14.04 17.20 -21.32
CA ASP A 423 15.12 16.81 -22.23
C ASP A 423 15.55 15.34 -22.08
N LEU A 424 14.63 14.52 -21.56
CA LEU A 424 14.82 13.12 -21.18
C LEU A 424 15.93 12.93 -20.14
N GLY A 425 15.91 13.79 -19.12
CA GLY A 425 16.72 13.66 -17.92
C GLY A 425 18.17 14.06 -18.13
N LYS A 426 18.50 14.94 -19.09
CA LYS A 426 19.83 15.56 -19.17
C LYS A 426 19.95 16.71 -18.16
N THR A 427 18.86 17.45 -17.97
CA THR A 427 18.70 18.45 -16.92
C THR A 427 17.43 18.18 -16.11
N TRP A 428 17.46 18.58 -14.84
CA TRP A 428 16.41 18.34 -13.88
C TRP A 428 16.10 19.61 -13.07
N THR A 429 14.81 19.90 -12.89
CA THR A 429 14.31 21.04 -12.10
C THR A 429 13.50 20.52 -10.92
N GLU A 430 13.81 21.00 -9.71
CA GLU A 430 13.06 20.63 -8.50
C GLU A 430 11.59 21.09 -8.61
N HIS A 431 10.66 20.18 -8.33
CA HIS A 431 9.24 20.48 -8.34
C HIS A 431 8.81 21.17 -7.03
N PRO A 432 7.92 22.17 -7.02
CA PRO A 432 7.56 22.92 -5.80
C PRO A 432 7.09 22.08 -4.60
N SER A 433 6.47 20.92 -4.87
CA SER A 433 5.97 19.97 -3.86
C SER A 433 7.01 18.97 -3.34
N SER A 434 8.22 18.94 -3.92
CA SER A 434 9.38 18.16 -3.47
C SER A 434 9.64 18.36 -1.97
N ARG A 435 9.93 17.26 -1.26
CA ARG A 435 10.23 17.20 0.19
C ARG A 435 9.14 17.78 1.11
N LYS A 436 7.93 18.05 0.59
CA LYS A 436 6.85 18.74 1.33
C LYS A 436 5.50 18.02 1.29
N ALA A 437 4.97 17.73 0.09
CA ALA A 437 3.54 17.41 -0.03
C ALA A 437 3.20 15.93 0.17
N LEU A 438 4.16 15.02 -0.03
CA LEU A 438 3.97 13.58 0.07
C LEU A 438 4.92 13.02 1.12
N LYS A 439 4.40 12.71 2.32
CA LYS A 439 5.17 12.01 3.37
C LYS A 439 5.50 10.57 2.96
N ASP A 440 6.62 10.05 3.44
CA ASP A 440 7.12 8.72 3.06
C ASP A 440 8.02 8.10 4.16
N PRO A 441 7.94 6.78 4.41
CA PRO A 441 8.73 6.06 5.40
C PRO A 441 10.00 5.42 4.81
N VAL A 442 10.57 5.97 3.72
CA VAL A 442 11.65 5.37 2.92
C VAL A 442 11.21 4.06 2.26
N CYS A 443 10.19 4.16 1.40
CA CYS A 443 9.58 3.03 0.69
C CYS A 443 9.46 3.30 -0.83
N ASN A 444 9.06 2.29 -1.58
CA ASN A 444 8.55 2.49 -2.94
C ASN A 444 7.18 3.18 -2.88
N ALA A 445 6.79 3.84 -3.97
CA ALA A 445 5.49 4.45 -4.13
C ALA A 445 5.12 4.44 -5.62
N SER A 446 3.83 4.43 -5.96
CA SER A 446 3.37 4.55 -7.35
C SER A 446 2.83 5.93 -7.67
N ILE A 447 3.01 6.37 -8.92
CA ILE A 447 2.34 7.56 -9.47
C ILE A 447 1.91 7.28 -10.92
N ILE A 448 0.68 7.63 -11.28
CA ILE A 448 0.17 7.55 -12.65
C ILE A 448 -0.64 8.80 -13.02
N LYS A 449 -0.70 9.10 -14.33
CA LYS A 449 -1.67 10.03 -14.92
C LYS A 449 -2.86 9.23 -15.43
N HIS A 450 -4.06 9.73 -15.16
CA HIS A 450 -5.33 9.14 -15.55
C HIS A 450 -6.27 10.23 -16.10
N ILE A 451 -7.22 9.84 -16.95
CA ILE A 451 -8.24 10.74 -17.50
C ILE A 451 -9.60 10.19 -17.07
N TYR A 452 -10.32 10.96 -16.25
CA TYR A 452 -11.63 10.63 -15.71
C TYR A 452 -12.63 11.67 -16.23
N HIS A 453 -13.55 11.26 -17.11
CA HIS A 453 -14.57 12.13 -17.73
C HIS A 453 -13.99 13.42 -18.34
N GLY A 454 -12.83 13.29 -18.99
CA GLY A 454 -12.09 14.39 -19.61
C GLY A 454 -11.22 15.21 -18.65
N GLN A 455 -11.29 15.00 -17.33
CA GLN A 455 -10.39 15.61 -16.35
C GLN A 455 -9.12 14.77 -16.19
N THR A 456 -7.96 15.40 -16.37
CA THR A 456 -6.66 14.79 -16.07
C THR A 456 -6.40 14.82 -14.57
N VAL A 457 -6.11 13.65 -13.98
CA VAL A 457 -5.81 13.47 -12.56
C VAL A 457 -4.47 12.75 -12.41
N LEU A 458 -3.65 13.15 -11.45
CA LEU A 458 -2.55 12.30 -10.98
C LEU A 458 -3.00 11.51 -9.76
N PHE A 459 -2.80 10.19 -9.79
CA PHE A 459 -2.96 9.33 -8.62
C PHE A 459 -1.60 8.90 -8.10
N PHE A 460 -1.40 9.02 -6.80
CA PHE A 460 -0.20 8.57 -6.08
C PHE A 460 -0.61 7.58 -4.98
N VAL A 461 0.23 6.58 -4.69
CA VAL A 461 -0.01 5.66 -3.57
C VAL A 461 1.29 5.26 -2.88
N ASN A 462 1.28 5.32 -1.55
CA ASN A 462 2.33 4.79 -0.67
C ASN A 462 1.75 4.45 0.71
N PRO A 463 2.54 3.84 1.61
CA PRO A 463 2.24 3.83 3.04
C PRO A 463 2.24 5.28 3.56
N ASP A 464 1.11 5.75 4.07
CA ASP A 464 0.88 7.15 4.45
C ASP A 464 1.44 7.46 5.86
N ASP A 465 2.74 7.31 6.02
CA ASP A 465 3.47 7.61 7.26
C ASP A 465 4.91 8.11 6.98
N THR A 466 5.67 8.42 8.03
CA THR A 466 7.07 8.87 7.97
C THR A 466 8.08 7.85 8.51
N LYS A 467 7.60 6.73 9.06
CA LYS A 467 8.40 5.68 9.74
C LYS A 467 7.89 4.27 9.46
N HIS A 468 6.58 4.08 9.35
CA HIS A 468 5.94 2.77 9.28
C HIS A 468 5.42 2.47 7.87
N ARG A 469 5.35 1.17 7.52
CA ARG A 469 4.80 0.69 6.24
C ARG A 469 3.37 0.18 6.42
N ASP A 470 2.55 1.04 7.01
CA ASP A 470 1.12 0.85 7.26
C ASP A 470 0.30 1.92 6.53
N ARG A 471 -1.02 1.93 6.69
CA ARG A 471 -1.91 2.94 6.12
C ARG A 471 -1.69 3.16 4.61
N MET A 472 -1.73 2.08 3.82
CA MET A 472 -1.61 2.17 2.37
C MET A 472 -2.72 3.07 1.82
N THR A 473 -2.35 4.18 1.18
CA THR A 473 -3.29 5.27 0.84
C THR A 473 -3.10 5.76 -0.58
N ILE A 474 -4.18 5.73 -1.36
CA ILE A 474 -4.25 6.39 -2.67
C ILE A 474 -4.58 7.86 -2.43
N LYS A 475 -3.92 8.77 -3.15
CA LYS A 475 -4.12 10.22 -3.12
C LYS A 475 -4.31 10.74 -4.55
N ALA A 476 -5.17 11.72 -4.74
CA ALA A 476 -5.35 12.39 -6.02
C ALA A 476 -4.85 13.83 -6.01
N SER A 477 -4.38 14.30 -7.17
CA SER A 477 -4.04 15.68 -7.45
C SER A 477 -4.67 16.12 -8.76
N LEU A 478 -5.39 17.24 -8.70
CA LEU A 478 -6.09 17.87 -9.84
C LEU A 478 -5.26 18.99 -10.48
N ASP A 479 -4.08 19.28 -9.94
CA ASP A 479 -3.16 20.37 -10.33
C ASP A 479 -1.76 19.84 -10.71
N MET A 480 -1.72 18.61 -11.24
CA MET A 480 -0.52 17.91 -11.73
C MET A 480 0.61 17.79 -10.69
N GLY A 481 0.25 17.57 -9.44
CA GLY A 481 1.13 17.18 -8.34
C GLY A 481 1.60 18.33 -7.45
N LEU A 482 1.04 19.54 -7.62
CA LEU A 482 1.32 20.69 -6.76
C LEU A 482 0.67 20.52 -5.38
N THR A 483 -0.62 20.14 -5.32
CA THR A 483 -1.35 19.88 -4.08
C THR A 483 -1.98 18.49 -4.05
N TRP A 484 -2.15 17.97 -2.83
CA TRP A 484 -2.73 16.65 -2.54
C TRP A 484 -3.71 16.80 -1.36
N PRO A 485 -4.92 17.34 -1.59
CA PRO A 485 -5.91 17.61 -0.54
C PRO A 485 -6.25 16.38 0.31
N ILE A 486 -6.62 16.59 1.58
CA ILE A 486 -6.92 15.48 2.51
C ILE A 486 -8.23 14.74 2.15
N ASN A 487 -9.20 15.47 1.60
CA ASN A 487 -10.48 14.96 1.09
C ASN A 487 -10.40 14.35 -0.32
N LEU A 488 -9.18 14.09 -0.82
CA LEU A 488 -8.91 13.40 -2.07
C LEU A 488 -7.98 12.20 -1.81
N GLN A 489 -8.19 11.52 -0.67
CA GLN A 489 -7.34 10.42 -0.19
C GLN A 489 -8.19 9.24 0.29
N LEU A 490 -7.81 8.03 -0.12
CA LEU A 490 -8.48 6.78 0.22
C LEU A 490 -7.46 5.82 0.83
N ILE A 491 -7.59 5.56 2.13
CA ILE A 491 -6.85 4.47 2.80
C ILE A 491 -7.48 3.14 2.39
N VAL A 492 -6.67 2.20 1.91
CA VAL A 492 -7.10 0.88 1.40
C VAL A 492 -6.64 -0.29 2.28
N ASP A 493 -5.66 -0.08 3.16
CA ASP A 493 -5.15 -1.06 4.14
C ASP A 493 -4.53 -0.31 5.32
N ASP A 494 -5.18 -0.33 6.49
CA ASP A 494 -4.69 0.35 7.70
C ASP A 494 -3.42 -0.30 8.27
N LEU A 495 -3.24 -1.61 8.07
CA LEU A 495 -2.24 -2.40 8.79
C LEU A 495 -0.90 -2.51 8.04
N THR A 496 0.13 -2.93 8.77
CA THR A 496 1.50 -3.07 8.24
C THR A 496 1.59 -4.16 7.16
N GLY A 497 2.22 -3.82 6.03
CA GLY A 497 2.68 -4.76 5.00
C GLY A 497 4.16 -4.53 4.67
N ASN A 498 4.66 -5.15 3.60
CA ASN A 498 6.01 -4.82 3.10
C ASN A 498 6.04 -3.47 2.35
N GLY A 499 4.87 -2.98 1.93
CA GLY A 499 4.61 -1.56 1.63
C GLY A 499 4.83 -1.09 0.20
N TYR A 500 5.22 -1.95 -0.76
CA TYR A 500 5.45 -1.52 -2.15
C TYR A 500 4.11 -1.57 -2.94
N PRO A 501 3.68 -0.48 -3.59
CA PRO A 501 2.47 -0.47 -4.39
C PRO A 501 2.71 -0.13 -5.87
N THR A 502 1.75 -0.47 -6.74
CA THR A 502 1.75 -0.09 -8.14
C THR A 502 0.32 0.13 -8.65
N LEU A 503 0.12 1.17 -9.47
CA LEU A 503 -1.18 1.56 -10.03
C LEU A 503 -1.24 1.36 -11.54
N THR A 504 -2.45 1.10 -12.03
CA THR A 504 -2.81 1.22 -13.44
C THR A 504 -4.25 1.75 -13.59
N SER A 505 -4.60 2.26 -14.76
CA SER A 505 -6.00 2.52 -15.12
C SER A 505 -6.55 1.26 -15.79
N ILE A 506 -7.56 0.63 -15.20
CA ILE A 506 -8.21 -0.55 -15.79
C ILE A 506 -9.12 -0.11 -16.94
N ASP A 507 -9.89 0.94 -16.68
CA ASP A 507 -10.81 1.61 -17.59
C ASP A 507 -10.93 3.09 -17.16
N GLU A 508 -11.88 3.86 -17.71
CA GLU A 508 -12.07 5.28 -17.37
C GLU A 508 -12.55 5.48 -15.92
N ASP A 509 -13.33 4.55 -15.38
CA ASP A 509 -13.98 4.69 -14.06
C ASP A 509 -13.18 4.03 -12.92
N HIS A 510 -12.16 3.22 -13.25
CA HIS A 510 -11.50 2.36 -12.27
C HIS A 510 -9.97 2.31 -12.38
N LEU A 511 -9.34 2.41 -11.22
CA LEU A 511 -7.93 2.11 -11.01
C LEU A 511 -7.75 0.65 -10.58
N GLY A 512 -6.67 0.04 -11.04
CA GLY A 512 -6.14 -1.22 -10.51
C GLY A 512 -4.98 -0.92 -9.57
N LEU A 513 -5.07 -1.41 -8.34
CA LEU A 513 -3.99 -1.35 -7.36
C LEU A 513 -3.49 -2.76 -7.08
N LEU A 514 -2.18 -2.98 -7.24
CA LEU A 514 -1.48 -4.15 -6.72
C LEU A 514 -0.44 -3.69 -5.69
N TYR A 515 -0.40 -4.31 -4.52
CA TYR A 515 0.51 -3.90 -3.46
C TYR A 515 0.87 -5.02 -2.47
N GLU A 516 1.95 -4.82 -1.73
CA GLU A 516 2.38 -5.70 -0.63
C GLU A 516 1.62 -5.37 0.66
N GLY A 517 0.42 -5.94 0.80
CA GLY A 517 -0.53 -5.60 1.87
C GLY A 517 -0.38 -6.38 3.18
N SER A 518 -1.25 -6.08 4.14
CA SER A 518 -1.29 -6.76 5.44
C SER A 518 -1.92 -8.15 5.37
N GLN A 519 -2.74 -8.40 4.34
CA GLN A 519 -3.60 -9.58 4.25
C GLN A 519 -3.01 -10.72 3.39
N ALA A 520 -2.12 -10.43 2.45
CA ALA A 520 -1.40 -11.39 1.62
C ALA A 520 -0.10 -10.75 1.09
N ASN A 521 0.86 -11.57 0.61
CA ASN A 521 2.13 -11.06 0.06
C ASN A 521 1.91 -10.07 -1.07
N LEU A 522 0.96 -10.36 -1.96
CA LEU A 522 0.50 -9.47 -3.02
C LEU A 522 -1.04 -9.41 -3.02
N VAL A 523 -1.58 -8.21 -2.93
CA VAL A 523 -3.02 -7.93 -2.87
C VAL A 523 -3.43 -7.08 -4.07
N PHE A 524 -4.43 -7.53 -4.83
CA PHE A 524 -5.05 -6.75 -5.90
C PHE A 524 -6.41 -6.19 -5.46
N GLN A 525 -6.70 -4.93 -5.78
CA GLN A 525 -8.01 -4.29 -5.61
C GLN A 525 -8.39 -3.50 -6.88
N LYS A 526 -9.66 -3.59 -7.31
CA LYS A 526 -10.27 -2.70 -8.30
C LYS A 526 -10.95 -1.54 -7.57
N ILE A 527 -10.49 -0.31 -7.80
CA ILE A 527 -10.89 0.89 -7.07
C ILE A 527 -11.64 1.84 -8.01
N PRO A 528 -12.93 2.14 -7.78
CA PRO A 528 -13.62 3.21 -8.49
C PRO A 528 -12.93 4.56 -8.27
N VAL A 529 -12.72 5.34 -9.32
CA VAL A 529 -12.07 6.66 -9.27
C VAL A 529 -12.82 7.62 -8.34
N LYS A 530 -14.15 7.62 -8.41
CA LYS A 530 -15.02 8.38 -7.51
C LYS A 530 -14.77 8.09 -6.02
N ASP A 531 -14.41 6.86 -5.65
CA ASP A 531 -14.13 6.51 -4.24
C ASP A 531 -12.89 7.21 -3.68
N VAL A 532 -12.03 7.78 -4.56
CA VAL A 532 -10.88 8.62 -4.18
C VAL A 532 -11.22 10.11 -4.30
N LEU A 533 -11.98 10.51 -5.33
CA LEU A 533 -12.32 11.91 -5.59
C LEU A 533 -13.48 12.46 -4.74
N GLU A 534 -14.31 11.58 -4.19
CA GLU A 534 -15.45 11.89 -3.32
C GLU A 534 -15.20 11.39 -1.87
N ALA A 535 -13.93 11.11 -1.52
CA ALA A 535 -13.54 10.63 -0.20
C ALA A 535 -13.81 11.70 0.89
N GLN A 536 -14.75 11.41 1.79
CA GLN A 536 -15.15 12.28 2.91
C GLN A 536 -14.23 12.14 4.12
#